data_AF-A0A7V6EC39-F1
#
_entry.id   AF-A0A7V6EC39-F1
#
_cell.length_a   1.000
_cell.length_b   1.000
_cell.length_c   1.000
_cell.angle_alpha   90.00
_cell.angle_beta   90.00
_cell.angle_gamma   90.00
#
_symmetry.space_group_name_H-M   'P 1'
#
loop_
_entity.id
_entity.type
_entity.pdbx_description
1 polymer ?
#
loop_
_entity_poly.entity_id
_entity_poly.type
_entity_poly.pdbx_seq_one_letter_code
_entity_poly.pdbx_strand_id
1 'polypeptide(L)' 'EARNELRKLYHLLFRSGKNLKNAVACARGQFNSEFSIKLLDFIESSKRGVCTHINRRFHDTKFSPDQKEEENPHDQPQNL' A
#
# COMPACT_ATOMS: atom_id res chain seq x y z
N GLU A 1 12.50 -7.05 19.13
CA GLU A 1 11.24 -6.67 18.43
C GLU A 1 11.42 -6.36 16.94
N ALA A 2 12.41 -5.56 16.54
CA ALA A 2 12.58 -5.09 15.15
C ALA A 2 12.53 -6.15 14.03
N ARG A 3 13.08 -7.36 14.23
CA ARG A 3 13.05 -8.43 13.20
C ARG A 3 11.64 -8.92 12.86
N ASN A 4 10.74 -8.98 13.84
CA ASN A 4 9.38 -9.48 13.62
C ASN A 4 8.55 -8.46 12.83
N GLU A 5 8.78 -7.17 13.06
CA GLU A 5 8.11 -6.10 12.34
C GLU A 5 8.50 -6.09 10.86
N LEU A 6 9.81 -6.11 10.58
CA LEU A 6 10.34 -6.23 9.21
C LEU A 6 9.80 -7.45 8.47
N ARG A 7 9.65 -8.58 9.17
CA ARG A 7 9.06 -9.79 8.58
C ARG A 7 7.60 -9.56 8.18
N LYS A 8 6.80 -8.96 9.05
CA LYS A 8 5.39 -8.63 8.75
C LYS A 8 5.28 -7.62 7.60
N LEU A 9 6.13 -6.60 7.61
CA LEU A 9 6.22 -5.60 6.55
C LEU A 9 6.55 -6.25 5.20
N TYR A 10 7.53 -7.15 5.16
CA TYR A 10 7.88 -7.91 3.95
C TYR A 10 6.70 -8.74 3.42
N HIS A 11 5.99 -9.44 4.30
CA HIS A 11 4.80 -10.20 3.92
C HIS A 11 3.70 -9.28 3.36
N LEU A 12 3.48 -8.11 3.96
CA LEU A 12 2.50 -7.14 3.47
C LEU A 12 2.89 -6.59 2.09
N LEU A 13 4.17 -6.23 1.88
CA LEU A 13 4.62 -5.60 0.64
C LEU A 13 4.69 -6.58 -0.54
N PHE A 14 5.19 -7.79 -0.31
CA PHE A 14 5.58 -8.70 -1.41
C PHE A 14 4.75 -9.98 -1.48
N ARG A 15 3.98 -10.32 -0.43
CA ARG A 15 3.27 -11.61 -0.32
C ARG A 15 1.77 -11.49 -0.10
N SER A 16 1.24 -10.29 0.13
CA SER A 16 -0.20 -10.04 0.38
C SER A 16 -1.07 -10.06 -0.89
N GLY A 17 -0.46 -10.10 -2.07
CA GLY A 17 -1.18 -9.97 -3.34
C GLY A 17 -1.62 -8.53 -3.68
N LYS A 18 -1.54 -7.58 -2.74
CA LYS A 18 -1.88 -6.17 -3.00
C LYS A 18 -0.92 -5.53 -3.99
N ASN A 19 -1.39 -4.52 -4.72
CA ASN A 19 -0.52 -3.61 -5.47
C ASN A 19 0.50 -2.99 -4.52
N LEU A 20 1.75 -2.80 -4.96
CA LEU A 20 2.82 -2.29 -4.11
C LEU A 20 2.49 -0.90 -3.53
N LYS A 21 1.86 -0.01 -4.31
CA LYS A 21 1.44 1.32 -3.83
C LYS A 21 0.43 1.20 -2.69
N ASN A 22 -0.59 0.37 -2.86
CA ASN A 22 -1.61 0.13 -1.83
C ASN A 22 -1.01 -0.55 -0.59
N ALA A 23 -0.05 -1.46 -0.79
CA ALA A 23 0.66 -2.10 0.31
C ALA A 23 1.51 -1.11 1.11
N VAL A 24 2.18 -0.16 0.43
CA VAL A 24 2.96 0.92 1.06
C VAL A 24 2.05 1.85 1.86
N ALA A 25 0.91 2.26 1.29
CA ALA A 25 -0.08 3.08 2.01
C ALA A 25 -0.63 2.36 3.26
N CYS A 26 -1.00 1.08 3.14
CA CYS A 26 -1.40 0.26 4.29
C CYS A 26 -0.28 0.09 5.32
N ALA A 27 0.98 0.01 4.88
CA ALA A 27 2.12 -0.19 5.75
C ALA A 27 2.46 1.06 6.57
N ARG A 28 2.37 2.26 5.97
CA ARG A 28 2.58 3.55 6.67
C ARG A 28 1.64 3.73 7.86
N GLY A 29 0.42 3.22 7.79
CA GLY A 29 -0.54 3.29 8.92
C GLY A 29 -0.33 2.23 10.01
N GLN A 30 0.47 1.20 9.77
CA GLN A 30 0.62 0.05 10.68
C GLN A 30 2.04 -0.12 11.24
N PHE A 31 3.05 0.43 10.57
CA PHE A 31 4.46 0.22 10.91
C PHE A 31 5.15 1.57 11.06
N ASN A 32 5.60 1.87 12.29
CA ASN A 32 6.25 3.13 12.65
C ASN A 32 7.67 2.94 13.22
N SER A 33 8.26 1.74 13.13
CA SER A 33 9.68 1.56 13.48
C SER A 33 10.59 2.27 12.49
N GLU A 34 11.74 2.77 12.97
CA GLU A 34 12.74 3.44 12.13
C GLU A 34 13.16 2.62 10.91
N PHE A 35 13.31 1.30 11.07
CA PHE A 35 13.68 0.42 9.96
C PHE A 35 12.55 0.23 8.95
N SER A 36 11.30 0.20 9.43
CA SER A 36 10.11 0.10 8.58
C SER A 36 9.96 1.37 7.74
N ILE A 37 10.12 2.54 8.36
CA ILE A 37 10.07 3.83 7.68
C ILE A 37 11.16 3.94 6.62
N LYS A 38 12.43 3.64 6.95
CA LYS A 38 13.54 3.65 5.99
C LYS A 38 13.29 2.76 4.77
N LEU A 39 12.70 1.58 4.99
CA LEU A 39 12.36 0.67 3.88
C LEU A 39 11.23 1.24 3.02
N LEU A 40 10.20 1.84 3.62
CA LEU A 40 9.09 2.47 2.91
C LEU A 40 9.55 3.68 2.08
N ASP A 41 10.39 4.54 2.66
CA ASP A 41 10.98 5.70 1.96
C ASP A 41 11.87 5.25 0.79
N PHE A 42 12.64 4.17 0.96
CA PHE A 42 13.44 3.59 -0.11
C PHE A 42 12.58 3.09 -1.27
N ILE A 43 11.47 2.41 -0.97
CA ILE A 43 10.54 1.91 -1.99
C ILE A 43 9.89 3.08 -2.74
N GLU A 44 9.49 4.13 -2.03
CA GLU A 44 8.81 5.31 -2.60
C GLU A 44 9.75 6.16 -3.47
N SER A 45 11.02 6.28 -3.06
CA SER A 45 12.05 7.00 -3.83
C SER A 45 12.60 6.23 -5.03
N SER A 46 12.28 4.94 -5.17
CA SER A 46 12.80 4.11 -6.26
C SER A 46 12.11 4.41 -7.60
N LYS A 47 12.84 5.01 -8.53
CA LYS A 47 12.34 5.35 -9.88
C LYS A 47 12.04 4.14 -10.78
N ARG A 48 12.81 3.05 -10.63
CA ARG A 48 12.65 1.82 -11.43
C ARG A 48 11.73 0.79 -10.77
N GLY A 49 11.31 1.05 -9.53
CA GLY A 49 10.67 0.05 -8.68
C GLY A 49 11.68 -0.85 -7.97
N VAL A 50 11.17 -1.83 -7.24
CA VAL A 50 11.98 -2.79 -6.48
C VAL A 50 11.72 -4.22 -6.97
N CYS A 51 12.71 -5.09 -6.80
CA CYS A 51 12.59 -6.49 -7.19
C CYS A 51 11.38 -7.14 -6.49
N THR A 52 10.51 -7.74 -7.28
CA THR A 52 9.32 -8.43 -6.78
C THR A 52 9.63 -9.88 -6.44
N HIS A 53 8.91 -10.44 -5.47
CA HIS A 53 9.02 -11.85 -5.13
C HIS A 53 8.59 -12.74 -6.32
N ILE A 54 9.50 -13.61 -6.77
CA ILE A 54 9.39 -14.48 -7.97
C ILE A 54 8.14 -15.39 -7.99
N ASN A 55 7.56 -15.74 -6.84
CA ASN A 55 6.29 -16.49 -6.78
C ASN A 55 5.05 -15.62 -6.51
N ARG A 56 5.04 -14.35 -6.93
CA ARG A 56 3.78 -13.64 -7.05
C ARG A 56 3.05 -14.34 -8.19
N ARG A 57 2.18 -15.31 -7.87
CA ARG A 57 1.22 -15.82 -8.84
C ARG A 57 0.56 -14.57 -9.40
N PHE A 58 0.83 -14.28 -10.67
CA PHE A 58 0.12 -13.27 -11.41
C PHE A 58 -1.34 -13.74 -11.41
N HIS A 59 -2.08 -13.42 -10.36
CA HIS A 59 -3.51 -13.36 -10.47
C HIS A 59 -3.70 -12.22 -11.45
N ASP A 60 -4.19 -12.55 -12.65
CA ASP A 60 -4.68 -11.59 -13.61
C ASP A 60 -5.55 -10.58 -12.86
N THR A 61 -4.99 -9.42 -12.49
CA THR A 61 -5.76 -8.26 -12.08
C THR A 61 -6.35 -7.66 -13.34
N LYS A 62 -7.24 -8.43 -13.99
CA LYS A 62 -8.27 -7.83 -14.80
C LYS A 62 -9.22 -7.17 -13.79
N PHE A 63 -9.02 -5.87 -13.59
CA PHE A 63 -9.98 -4.96 -12.97
C PHE A 63 -10.31 -5.22 -11.48
N SER A 64 -9.76 -4.40 -10.58
CA SER A 64 -10.38 -4.14 -9.28
C SER A 64 -10.86 -2.69 -9.26
N PRO A 65 -12.16 -2.43 -9.47
CA PRO A 65 -12.76 -1.14 -9.24
C PRO A 65 -13.16 -1.09 -7.77
N ASP A 66 -12.22 -0.76 -6.89
CA ASP A 66 -12.55 -0.59 -5.48
C ASP A 66 -11.77 0.57 -4.89
N GLN A 67 -12.12 1.76 -5.36
CA GLN A 67 -12.08 2.98 -4.56
C GLN A 67 -13.39 3.70 -4.84
N LYS A 68 -14.40 3.39 -4.02
CA LYS A 68 -15.63 4.18 -3.93
C LYS A 68 -15.24 5.63 -3.65
N GLU A 69 -15.80 6.50 -4.48
CA GLU A 69 -15.85 7.94 -4.29
C GLU A 69 -16.29 8.22 -2.85
N GLU A 70 -15.39 8.83 -2.09
CA GLU A 70 -15.72 9.42 -0.81
C GLU A 70 -16.67 10.59 -1.12
N GLU A 71 -17.94 10.43 -0.74
CA GLU A 71 -19.00 11.42 -0.90
C GLU A 71 -18.52 12.78 -0.35
N ASN A 72 -18.43 13.77 -1.24
CA ASN A 72 -18.23 15.16 -0.85
C ASN A 72 -19.55 15.67 -0.24
N PRO A 73 -19.54 16.29 0.96
CA PRO A 73 -20.75 16.50 1.75
C PRO A 73 -21.70 17.49 1.07
N HIS A 74 -22.92 17.03 0.82
CA HIS A 74 -24.17 17.79 0.75
C HIS A 74 -24.03 19.33 0.77
N ASP A 75 -23.66 19.91 -0.36
CA ASP A 75 -23.86 21.34 -0.63
C ASP A 75 -25.35 21.50 -0.99
N GLN A 76 -26.16 21.87 0.01
CA GLN A 76 -27.58 22.16 -0.19
C GLN A 76 -27.72 23.45 -1.01
N PRO A 77 -28.34 23.42 -2.19
CA PRO A 77 -28.77 24.68 -2.79
C PRO A 77 -29.98 25.21 -2.00
N GLN A 78 -29.73 26.24 -1.19
CA GLN A 78 -30.78 27.20 -0.89
C GLN A 78 -31.12 27.95 -2.18
N ASN A 79 -32.31 27.73 -2.74
CA ASN A 79 -32.94 28.76 -3.55
C ASN A 79 -34.47 28.60 -3.66
N LEU A 80 -35.13 29.72 -3.30
CA LEU A 80 -36.50 30.18 -3.49
C LEU A 80 -37.70 29.32 -3.04
#